data_AF-A0A9W8HSF8-F1
#
_entry.id   AF-A0A9W8HSF8-F1
#
_cell.length_a   1.000
_cell.length_b   1.000
_cell.length_c   1.000
_cell.angle_alpha   90.00
_cell.angle_beta   90.00
_cell.angle_gamma   90.00
#
_symmetry.space_group_name_H-M   'P 1'
#
loop_
_entity.id
_entity.type
_entity.pdbx_description
1 polymer ?
#
loop_
_entity_poly.entity_id
_entity_poly.type
_entity_poly.pdbx_seq_one_letter_code
_entity_poly.pdbx_strand_id
1 'polypeptide(L)'
;MSMRVLSKTTAPVARAYIRYASTESASQKASQAVSNATSTVKSQGLTKTLCNVYKTVTGPLPASVKGPLNKTVGVFEPILYYSEVAFHLGKQVIVRQNFSLPTKVDFAAAETQLFKLLEYAKIKNVKSIKDIPLEQWKRGAIKTFELSALFTIGEIVGRGNLIGYKD
;
A
#
# COMPACT_ATOMS: atom_id res chain seq x y z
N MET A 1 41.36 70.46 45.40
CA MET A 1 40.36 69.37 45.36
C MET A 1 39.87 69.24 43.92
N SER A 2 40.22 68.16 43.23
CA SER A 2 39.94 67.97 41.79
C SER A 2 38.70 67.09 41.61
N MET A 3 37.69 67.60 40.92
CA MET A 3 36.45 66.89 40.61
C MET A 3 36.69 65.84 39.51
N ARG A 4 36.34 64.58 39.76
CA ARG A 4 36.28 63.55 38.73
C ARG A 4 34.91 63.60 38.04
N VAL A 5 34.91 63.99 36.78
CA VAL A 5 33.75 63.98 35.88
C VAL A 5 33.45 62.54 35.48
N LEU A 6 32.23 62.05 35.74
CA LEU A 6 31.74 60.76 35.25
C LEU A 6 31.29 60.90 33.79
N SER A 7 32.04 60.34 32.84
CA SER A 7 31.60 60.21 31.45
C SER A 7 30.70 58.98 31.28
N LYS A 8 29.43 59.18 30.94
CA LYS A 8 28.50 58.11 30.55
C LYS A 8 28.74 57.73 29.08
N THR A 9 29.29 56.55 28.83
CA THR A 9 29.39 55.97 27.48
C THR A 9 28.16 55.13 27.20
N THR A 10 27.22 55.64 26.40
CA THR A 10 26.11 54.84 25.84
C THR A 10 26.56 54.21 24.52
N ALA A 11 26.84 52.90 24.52
CA ALA A 11 27.04 52.13 23.30
C ALA A 11 25.67 51.82 22.65
N PRO A 12 25.50 51.96 21.32
CA PRO A 12 24.26 51.60 20.65
C PRO A 12 24.09 50.07 20.62
N VAL A 13 22.95 49.57 21.12
CA VAL A 13 22.56 48.16 21.01
C VAL A 13 22.13 47.88 19.57
N ALA A 14 22.93 47.11 18.83
CA ALA A 14 22.57 46.65 17.49
C ALA A 14 21.44 45.62 17.57
N ARG A 15 20.25 45.98 17.10
CA ARG A 15 19.10 45.08 16.98
C ARG A 15 19.33 44.13 15.80
N ALA A 16 19.62 42.86 16.06
CA ALA A 16 19.76 41.85 15.02
C ALA A 16 18.45 41.68 14.24
N TYR A 17 18.49 41.90 12.92
CA TYR A 17 17.35 41.69 12.04
C TYR A 17 17.27 40.21 11.68
N ILE A 18 16.25 39.50 12.18
CA ILE A 18 15.99 38.11 11.79
C ILE A 18 15.42 38.13 10.38
N ARG A 19 16.22 37.70 9.39
CA ARG A 19 15.73 37.44 8.04
C ARG A 19 15.07 36.05 8.01
N TYR A 20 13.78 36.00 7.71
CA TYR A 20 13.09 34.74 7.41
C TYR A 20 13.43 34.34 5.98
N ALA A 21 14.13 33.21 5.81
CA ALA A 21 14.43 32.62 4.51
C ALA A 21 13.17 31.91 3.97
N SER A 22 12.39 32.62 3.17
CA SER A 22 11.15 32.10 2.60
C SER A 22 11.41 31.13 1.43
N THR A 23 10.80 29.95 1.54
CA THR A 23 10.24 29.07 0.48
C THR A 23 11.12 28.31 -0.54
N GLU A 24 12.36 28.68 -0.86
CA GLU A 24 13.13 27.91 -1.86
C GLU A 24 13.97 26.77 -1.24
N SER A 25 14.72 27.05 -0.16
CA SER A 25 15.61 26.05 0.44
C SER A 25 14.88 25.01 1.30
N ALA A 26 13.68 25.34 1.80
CA ALA A 26 12.84 24.43 2.57
C ALA A 26 12.05 23.48 1.66
N SER A 27 11.57 23.97 0.51
CA SER A 27 10.92 23.11 -0.49
C SER A 27 11.93 22.16 -1.11
N GLN A 28 13.13 22.62 -1.47
CA GLN A 28 14.21 21.76 -2.00
C GLN A 28 14.70 20.72 -0.97
N LYS A 29 14.80 21.06 0.32
CA LYS A 29 15.09 20.08 1.40
C LYS A 29 13.95 19.09 1.61
N ALA A 30 12.69 19.51 1.46
CA ALA A 30 11.54 18.61 1.48
C ALA A 30 11.52 17.67 0.27
N SER A 31 11.79 18.18 -0.93
CA SER A 31 11.91 17.39 -2.17
C SER A 31 13.06 16.38 -2.08
N GLN A 32 14.22 16.79 -1.55
CA GLN A 32 15.36 15.88 -1.34
C GLN A 32 15.09 14.85 -0.23
N ALA A 33 14.39 15.21 0.84
CA ALA A 33 13.96 14.25 1.87
C ALA A 33 12.94 13.23 1.33
N VAL A 34 12.03 13.65 0.43
CA VAL A 34 11.08 12.77 -0.27
C VAL A 34 11.79 11.86 -1.28
N SER A 35 12.79 12.36 -2.01
CA SER A 35 13.62 11.55 -2.91
C SER A 35 14.48 10.52 -2.15
N ASN A 36 15.06 10.91 -1.00
CA ASN A 36 15.82 10.00 -0.14
C ASN A 36 14.91 8.98 0.58
N ALA A 37 13.69 9.37 0.94
CA ALA A 37 12.65 8.45 1.42
C ALA A 37 12.30 7.40 0.36
N THR A 38 12.13 7.82 -0.90
CA THR A 38 11.82 6.92 -2.01
C THR A 38 12.91 5.86 -2.22
N SER A 39 14.18 6.20 -1.97
CA SER A 39 15.30 5.25 -2.03
C SER A 39 15.41 4.31 -0.81
N THR A 40 14.90 4.71 0.36
CA THR A 40 14.93 3.91 1.61
C THR A 40 13.70 3.00 1.80
N VAL A 41 12.58 3.31 1.12
CA VAL A 41 11.39 2.43 1.02
C VAL A 41 11.76 1.04 0.49
N LYS A 42 12.76 0.95 -0.41
CA LYS A 42 13.19 -0.34 -0.98
C LYS A 42 14.01 -1.22 -0.02
N SER A 43 14.60 -0.68 1.06
CA SER A 43 15.49 -1.45 1.94
C SER A 43 15.08 -1.54 3.41
N GLN A 44 14.20 -0.67 3.92
CA GLN A 44 13.86 -0.63 5.36
C GLN A 44 12.37 -0.76 5.69
N GLY A 45 11.48 -0.91 4.70
CA GLY A 45 10.04 -1.03 4.91
C GLY A 45 9.34 0.33 5.06
N LEU A 46 8.06 0.38 4.69
CA LEU A 46 7.28 1.62 4.59
C LEU A 46 7.12 2.31 5.95
N THR A 47 6.99 1.52 7.01
CA THR A 47 6.83 1.94 8.42
C THR A 47 8.05 2.69 8.94
N LYS A 48 9.26 2.13 8.78
CA LYS A 48 10.51 2.81 9.17
C LYS A 48 10.79 4.04 8.33
N THR A 49 10.41 4.01 7.05
CA THR A 49 10.61 5.15 6.15
C THR A 49 9.68 6.31 6.50
N LEU A 50 8.40 6.04 6.81
CA LEU A 50 7.47 7.04 7.31
C LEU A 50 7.93 7.63 8.65
N CYS A 51 8.40 6.79 9.58
CA CYS A 51 8.89 7.26 10.89
C CYS A 51 10.15 8.14 10.77
N ASN A 52 11.08 7.77 9.87
CA ASN A 52 12.29 8.56 9.59
C ASN A 52 11.96 9.88 8.88
N VAL A 53 11.12 9.86 7.85
CA VAL A 53 10.64 11.07 7.16
C VAL A 53 9.88 11.97 8.13
N TYR A 54 9.06 11.39 9.00
CA TYR A 54 8.35 12.11 10.03
C TYR A 54 9.31 12.81 10.99
N LYS A 55 10.36 12.12 11.49
CA LYS A 55 11.41 12.75 12.32
C LYS A 55 12.16 13.87 11.60
N THR A 56 12.45 13.71 10.31
CA THR A 56 13.20 14.71 9.52
C THR A 56 12.35 15.94 9.18
N VAL A 57 11.07 15.75 8.84
CA VAL A 57 10.14 16.83 8.46
C VAL A 57 9.58 17.56 9.68
N THR A 58 9.40 16.87 10.81
CA THR A 58 8.91 17.48 12.06
C THR A 58 10.01 18.00 12.98
N GLY A 59 11.29 17.72 12.70
CA GLY A 59 12.45 18.29 13.39
C GLY A 59 12.36 19.81 13.61
N PRO A 60 12.13 20.62 12.56
CA PRO A 60 12.09 22.08 12.65
C PRO A 60 10.71 22.69 12.97
N LEU A 61 9.64 21.91 13.14
CA LEU A 61 8.29 22.46 13.38
C LEU A 61 8.11 22.87 14.86
N PRO A 62 7.25 23.87 15.18
CA PRO A 62 6.95 24.25 16.56
C PRO A 62 6.15 23.15 17.30
N ALA A 63 6.37 23.03 18.61
CA ALA A 63 5.81 21.96 19.46
C ALA A 63 4.28 21.82 19.37
N SER A 64 3.57 22.93 19.13
CA SER A 64 2.10 22.98 18.98
C SER A 64 1.57 22.21 17.77
N VAL A 65 2.39 22.03 16.72
CA VAL A 65 2.02 21.27 15.51
C VAL A 65 2.54 19.82 15.60
N LYS A 66 3.62 19.57 16.37
CA LYS A 66 4.17 18.22 16.59
C LYS A 66 3.22 17.32 17.39
N GLY A 67 2.50 17.87 18.36
CA GLY A 67 1.58 17.11 19.23
C GLY A 67 0.47 16.36 18.48
N PRO A 68 -0.39 17.05 17.69
CA PRO A 68 -1.49 16.41 16.98
C PRO A 68 -1.03 15.49 15.84
N LEU A 69 0.06 15.86 15.12
CA LEU A 69 0.63 15.00 14.08
C LEU A 69 1.25 13.70 14.63
N ASN A 70 1.83 13.72 15.84
CA ASN A 70 2.38 12.50 16.44
C ASN A 70 1.27 11.50 16.78
N LYS A 71 0.11 12.01 17.21
CA LYS A 71 -1.05 11.18 17.53
C LYS A 71 -1.65 10.53 16.28
N THR A 72 -1.72 11.23 15.15
CA THR A 72 -2.27 10.66 13.92
C THR A 72 -1.31 9.64 13.31
N VAL A 73 -0.01 9.90 13.27
CA VAL A 73 0.98 8.95 12.76
C VAL A 73 1.04 7.67 13.61
N GLY A 74 0.92 7.79 14.94
CA GLY A 74 0.85 6.62 15.83
C GLY A 74 -0.37 5.72 15.61
N VAL A 75 -1.48 6.24 15.05
CA VAL A 75 -2.67 5.43 14.71
C VAL A 75 -2.48 4.66 13.40
N PHE A 76 -1.73 5.22 12.44
CA PHE A 76 -1.46 4.54 11.16
C PHE A 76 -0.32 3.52 11.24
N GLU A 77 0.61 3.68 12.19
CA GLU A 77 1.73 2.75 12.39
C GLU A 77 1.31 1.27 12.55
N PRO A 78 0.33 0.90 13.39
CA PRO A 78 -0.13 -0.49 13.48
C PRO A 78 -0.80 -0.97 12.19
N ILE A 79 -1.58 -0.13 11.51
CA ILE A 79 -2.27 -0.49 10.25
C ILE A 79 -1.23 -0.82 9.17
N LEU A 80 -0.20 0.01 9.05
CA LEU A 80 0.88 -0.20 8.09
C LEU A 80 1.67 -1.48 8.40
N TYR A 81 2.00 -1.71 9.68
CA TYR A 81 2.66 -2.94 10.09
C TYR A 81 1.84 -4.19 9.73
N TYR A 82 0.55 -4.22 10.05
CA TYR A 82 -0.31 -5.34 9.70
C TYR A 82 -0.47 -5.52 8.18
N SER A 83 -0.50 -4.43 7.42
CA SER A 83 -0.53 -4.51 5.95
C SER A 83 0.76 -5.12 5.38
N GLU A 84 1.91 -4.77 5.95
CA GLU A 84 3.22 -5.30 5.54
C GLU A 84 3.33 -6.80 5.88
N VAL A 85 2.89 -7.21 7.07
CA VAL A 85 2.80 -8.61 7.46
C VAL A 85 1.87 -9.38 6.51
N ALA A 86 0.68 -8.85 6.23
CA ALA A 86 -0.26 -9.47 5.29
C ALA A 86 0.32 -9.61 3.89
N PHE A 87 1.06 -8.62 3.40
CA PHE A 87 1.76 -8.67 2.11
C PHE A 87 2.84 -9.75 2.09
N HIS A 88 3.67 -9.85 3.12
CA HIS A 88 4.71 -10.88 3.22
C HIS A 88 4.11 -12.29 3.30
N LEU A 89 3.04 -12.47 4.07
CA LEU A 89 2.30 -13.74 4.14
C LEU A 89 1.69 -14.08 2.78
N GLY A 90 1.02 -13.13 2.13
CA GLY A 90 0.44 -13.32 0.80
C GLY A 90 1.49 -13.75 -0.22
N LYS A 91 2.66 -13.10 -0.25
CA LYS A 91 3.78 -13.46 -1.13
C LYS A 91 4.25 -14.90 -0.89
N GLN A 92 4.42 -15.30 0.37
CA GLN A 92 4.85 -16.66 0.70
C GLN A 92 3.82 -17.70 0.24
N VAL A 93 2.53 -17.43 0.45
CA VAL A 93 1.44 -18.33 0.02
C VAL A 93 1.40 -18.49 -1.49
N ILE A 94 1.51 -17.39 -2.25
CA ILE A 94 1.53 -17.42 -3.72
C ILE A 94 2.67 -18.30 -4.25
N VAL A 95 3.88 -18.12 -3.69
CA VAL A 95 5.06 -18.91 -4.07
C VAL A 95 4.90 -20.37 -3.68
N ARG A 96 4.42 -20.65 -2.45
CA ARG A 96 4.26 -22.03 -1.95
C ARG A 96 3.17 -22.81 -2.68
N GLN A 97 2.07 -22.15 -3.07
CA GLN A 97 0.99 -22.77 -3.82
C GLN A 97 1.25 -22.81 -5.33
N ASN A 98 2.41 -22.32 -5.79
CA ASN A 98 2.76 -22.24 -7.21
C ASN A 98 1.64 -21.60 -8.05
N PHE A 99 1.01 -20.53 -7.53
CA PHE A 99 0.07 -19.73 -8.29
C PHE A 99 0.83 -19.05 -9.43
N SER A 100 0.86 -19.73 -10.58
CA SER A 100 1.48 -19.29 -11.82
C SER A 100 0.42 -19.22 -12.89
N LEU A 101 0.62 -18.34 -13.87
CA LEU A 101 -0.25 -18.31 -15.04
C LEU A 101 -0.04 -19.62 -15.82
N PRO A 102 -1.12 -20.30 -16.21
CA PRO A 102 -1.03 -21.58 -16.92
C PRO A 102 -0.29 -21.42 -18.24
N THR A 103 0.49 -22.44 -18.60
CA THR A 103 1.20 -22.48 -19.87
C THR A 103 0.27 -22.95 -21.00
N LYS A 104 0.67 -22.76 -22.26
CA LYS A 104 -0.12 -23.20 -23.42
C LYS A 104 -0.44 -24.69 -23.42
N VAL A 105 0.44 -25.50 -22.82
CA VAL A 105 0.25 -26.96 -22.70
C VAL A 105 -0.89 -27.27 -21.73
N ASP A 106 -0.98 -26.52 -20.63
CA ASP A 106 -2.02 -26.68 -19.62
C ASP A 106 -3.40 -26.31 -20.18
N PHE A 107 -3.47 -25.31 -21.06
CA PHE A 107 -4.70 -24.97 -21.79
C PHE A 107 -5.17 -26.10 -22.70
N ALA A 108 -4.28 -26.68 -23.50
CA ALA A 108 -4.62 -27.82 -24.35
C ALA A 108 -5.12 -29.02 -23.50
N ALA A 109 -4.46 -29.29 -22.36
CA ALA A 109 -4.90 -30.32 -21.44
C ALA A 109 -6.30 -30.02 -20.87
N ALA A 110 -6.56 -28.78 -20.45
CA ALA A 110 -7.86 -28.36 -19.93
C ALA A 110 -8.98 -28.48 -20.97
N GLU A 111 -8.73 -28.07 -22.22
CA GLU A 111 -9.68 -28.21 -23.33
C GLU A 111 -10.06 -29.67 -23.55
N THR A 112 -9.08 -30.59 -23.62
CA THR A 112 -9.39 -32.01 -23.80
C THR A 112 -10.23 -32.59 -22.66
N GLN A 113 -10.01 -32.15 -21.41
CA GLN A 113 -10.81 -32.57 -20.27
C GLN A 113 -12.23 -32.02 -20.32
N LEU A 114 -12.39 -30.76 -20.75
CA LEU A 114 -13.69 -30.12 -20.95
C LEU A 114 -14.50 -30.85 -22.02
N PHE A 115 -13.91 -31.14 -23.18
CA PHE A 115 -14.60 -31.86 -24.25
C PHE A 115 -15.01 -33.27 -23.83
N LYS A 116 -14.15 -33.99 -23.09
CA LYS A 116 -14.49 -35.32 -22.53
C LYS A 116 -15.64 -35.24 -21.52
N LEU A 117 -15.68 -34.21 -20.68
CA LEU A 117 -16.80 -33.98 -19.75
C LEU A 117 -18.10 -33.68 -20.49
N LEU A 118 -18.05 -32.84 -21.53
CA LEU A 118 -19.23 -32.54 -22.36
C LEU A 118 -19.74 -33.78 -23.08
N GLU A 119 -18.85 -34.59 -23.65
CA GLU A 119 -19.19 -35.84 -24.31
C GLU A 119 -19.83 -36.83 -23.32
N TYR A 120 -19.22 -36.99 -22.14
CA TYR A 120 -19.77 -37.81 -21.07
C TYR A 120 -21.14 -37.32 -20.58
N ALA A 121 -21.33 -36.00 -20.45
CA ALA A 121 -22.60 -35.39 -20.05
C ALA A 121 -23.68 -35.54 -21.14
N LYS A 122 -23.30 -35.55 -22.42
CA LYS A 122 -24.21 -35.76 -23.55
C LYS A 122 -24.64 -37.22 -23.67
N ILE A 123 -23.75 -38.17 -23.34
CA ILE A 123 -24.00 -39.61 -23.43
C ILE A 123 -24.72 -40.14 -22.18
N LYS A 124 -24.41 -39.61 -20.98
CA LYS A 124 -25.12 -39.99 -19.75
C LYS A 124 -26.43 -39.24 -19.62
N ASN A 125 -27.49 -39.95 -19.98
CA ASN A 125 -28.88 -39.60 -19.74
C ASN A 125 -29.09 -39.07 -18.30
N VAL A 126 -29.95 -38.04 -18.16
CA VAL A 126 -30.22 -37.17 -16.99
C VAL A 126 -30.42 -37.91 -15.65
N LYS A 127 -30.63 -39.22 -15.67
CA LYS A 127 -30.73 -40.11 -14.51
C LYS A 127 -29.44 -40.21 -13.70
N SER A 128 -28.26 -40.21 -14.34
CA SER A 128 -26.97 -40.30 -13.62
C SER A 128 -26.58 -39.03 -12.85
N ILE A 129 -27.26 -37.91 -13.07
CA ILE A 129 -27.01 -36.64 -12.36
C ILE A 129 -27.62 -36.68 -10.95
N LYS A 130 -28.68 -37.47 -10.74
CA LYS A 130 -29.32 -37.65 -9.42
C LYS A 130 -28.50 -38.54 -8.48
N ASP A 131 -27.64 -39.39 -9.00
CA ASP A 131 -26.82 -40.32 -8.21
C ASP A 131 -25.47 -39.71 -7.80
N ILE A 132 -25.23 -38.43 -8.10
CA ILE A 132 -24.00 -37.74 -7.72
C ILE A 132 -24.03 -37.50 -6.20
N PRO A 133 -23.00 -37.92 -5.45
CA PRO A 133 -22.94 -37.71 -4.02
C PRO A 133 -22.94 -36.21 -3.69
N LEU A 134 -23.65 -35.84 -2.63
CA LEU A 134 -23.85 -34.45 -2.20
C LEU A 134 -22.54 -33.69 -1.97
N GLU A 135 -21.47 -34.41 -1.60
CA GLU A 135 -20.13 -33.85 -1.41
C GLU A 135 -19.49 -33.36 -2.72
N GLN A 136 -19.67 -34.10 -3.82
CA GLN A 136 -19.15 -33.70 -5.14
C GLN A 136 -19.90 -32.46 -5.67
N TRP A 137 -21.20 -32.38 -5.43
CA TRP A 137 -22.01 -31.21 -5.74
C TRP A 137 -21.53 -29.96 -4.98
N LYS A 138 -21.26 -30.09 -3.68
CA LYS A 138 -20.72 -28.99 -2.87
C LYS A 138 -19.37 -28.51 -3.38
N ARG A 139 -18.45 -29.43 -3.66
CA ARG A 139 -17.11 -29.09 -4.21
C ARG A 139 -17.23 -28.40 -5.57
N GLY A 140 -18.10 -28.90 -6.44
CA GLY A 140 -18.41 -28.28 -7.73
C GLY A 140 -18.95 -26.87 -7.58
N ALA A 141 -19.94 -26.67 -6.69
CA ALA A 141 -20.56 -25.37 -6.44
C ALA A 141 -19.55 -24.34 -5.91
N ILE A 142 -18.67 -24.74 -4.99
CA ILE A 142 -17.61 -23.87 -4.48
C ILE A 142 -16.67 -23.45 -5.62
N LYS A 143 -16.28 -24.38 -6.49
CA LYS A 143 -15.41 -24.09 -7.63
C LYS A 143 -16.08 -23.20 -8.68
N THR A 144 -17.36 -23.40 -8.96
CA THR A 144 -18.10 -22.50 -9.86
C THR A 144 -18.25 -21.10 -9.28
N PHE A 145 -18.43 -21.01 -7.95
CA PHE A 145 -18.47 -19.72 -7.26
C PHE A 145 -17.12 -18.99 -7.33
N GLU A 146 -16.01 -19.70 -7.06
CA GLU A 146 -14.65 -19.16 -7.25
C GLU A 146 -14.45 -18.65 -8.70
N LEU A 147 -14.91 -19.40 -9.71
CA LEU A 147 -14.81 -18.99 -11.11
C LEU A 147 -15.62 -17.73 -11.40
N SER A 148 -16.85 -17.64 -10.88
CA SER A 148 -17.70 -16.45 -11.05
C SER A 148 -17.09 -15.21 -10.38
N ALA A 149 -16.47 -15.38 -9.21
CA ALA A 149 -15.78 -14.29 -8.52
C ALA A 149 -14.57 -13.80 -9.33
N LEU A 150 -13.77 -14.71 -9.89
CA LEU A 150 -12.66 -14.37 -10.78
C LEU A 150 -13.13 -13.64 -12.04
N PHE A 151 -14.27 -14.05 -12.61
CA PHE A 151 -14.88 -13.37 -13.76
C PHE A 151 -15.28 -11.93 -13.41
N THR A 152 -15.96 -11.70 -12.28
CA THR A 152 -16.33 -10.35 -11.84
C THR A 152 -15.12 -9.48 -11.55
N ILE A 153 -14.07 -10.02 -10.93
CA ILE A 153 -12.81 -9.30 -10.73
C ILE A 153 -12.18 -8.93 -12.08
N GLY A 154 -12.18 -9.85 -13.05
CA GLY A 154 -11.72 -9.59 -14.41
C GLY A 154 -12.52 -8.49 -15.10
N GLU A 155 -13.84 -8.46 -14.90
CA GLU A 155 -14.72 -7.40 -15.42
C GLU A 155 -14.40 -6.03 -14.80
N ILE A 156 -14.20 -5.97 -13.48
CA ILE A 156 -13.80 -4.74 -12.77
C ILE A 156 -12.47 -4.21 -13.31
N VAL A 157 -11.48 -5.09 -13.49
CA VAL A 157 -10.17 -4.73 -14.06
C VAL A 157 -10.29 -4.29 -15.52
N GLY A 158 -11.08 -5.01 -16.33
CA GLY A 158 -11.27 -4.72 -17.75
C GLY A 158 -12.00 -3.39 -18.00
N ARG A 159 -12.94 -3.03 -17.13
CA ARG A 159 -13.65 -1.73 -17.19
C ARG A 159 -12.91 -0.60 -16.49
N GLY A 160 -11.92 -0.92 -15.64
CA GLY A 160 -11.17 0.04 -14.84
C GLY A 160 -12.05 0.83 -13.86
N ASN A 161 -13.20 0.29 -13.47
CA ASN A 161 -14.14 0.94 -12.57
C ASN A 161 -14.75 -0.07 -11.59
N LEU A 162 -14.87 0.33 -10.33
CA LEU A 162 -15.42 -0.49 -9.25
C LEU A 162 -16.95 -0.55 -9.28
N ILE A 163 -17.61 0.51 -9.75
CA ILE A 163 -19.07 0.65 -9.73
C ILE A 163 -19.55 1.13 -11.09
N GLY A 164 -20.34 0.32 -11.78
CA GLY A 164 -21.05 0.76 -12.98
C GLY A 164 -20.14 1.09 -14.17
N TYR A 165 -20.76 1.28 -15.34
CA TYR A 165 -20.01 1.73 -16.52
C TYR A 165 -19.87 3.24 -16.34
N LYS A 166 -18.77 3.81 -16.83
CA LYS A 166 -18.74 5.25 -16.97
C LYS A 166 -19.75 5.58 -18.06
N ASP A 167 -20.81 6.29 -17.68
CA ASP A 167 -21.67 6.99 -18.65
C ASP A 167 -20.84 8.01 -19.44
#